data_AF-A0A1B3MPW7-F1
#
_entry.id   AF-A0A1B3MPW7-F1
#
_cell.length_a   1.000
_cell.length_b   1.000
_cell.length_c   1.000
_cell.angle_alpha   90.00
_cell.angle_beta   90.00
_cell.angle_gamma   90.00
#
_symmetry.space_group_name_H-M   'P 1'
#
loop_
_entity.id
_entity.type
_entity.pdbx_description
1 polymer ?
#
loop_
_entity_poly.entity_id
_entity_poly.type
_entity_poly.pdbx_seq_one_letter_code
_entity_poly.pdbx_strand_id
1 'polypeptide(L)'
;MTDASAPGASARLYSQTEYDERGNFHYEGDLYRAGEALPSLASRIERHLAQHFTGPAFAIRTKKFAGGRKVIAEILDSPADLTGRDAQNAFIAEVRDQIKRFGFTRTNPLQDFWSCSFYCDVRIGQAY
;
A
#
# COMPACT_ATOMS: atom_id res chain seq x y z
N MET A 1 4.99 26.68 -25.71
CA MET A 1 3.87 25.84 -25.29
C MET A 1 4.25 25.31 -23.92
N THR A 2 3.67 25.89 -22.89
CA THR A 2 4.10 25.75 -21.50
C THR A 2 3.80 24.34 -21.01
N ASP A 3 4.85 23.61 -20.62
CA ASP A 3 4.76 22.31 -19.96
C ASP A 3 4.16 22.55 -18.57
N ALA A 4 2.86 22.26 -18.45
CA ALA A 4 2.16 22.32 -17.18
C ALA A 4 2.54 21.06 -16.38
N SER A 5 3.63 21.14 -15.62
CA SER A 5 3.83 20.27 -14.47
C SER A 5 2.67 20.50 -13.51
N ALA A 6 1.67 19.61 -13.56
CA ALA A 6 0.51 19.67 -12.68
C ALA A 6 0.98 19.53 -11.22
N PRO A 7 0.69 20.51 -10.35
CA PRO A 7 1.03 20.43 -8.93
C PRO A 7 0.00 19.55 -8.22
N GLY A 8 0.49 18.56 -7.48
CA GLY A 8 -0.29 17.78 -6.51
C GLY A 8 -0.23 16.29 -6.76
N ALA A 9 0.68 15.60 -6.06
CA ALA A 9 0.54 14.16 -5.85
C ALA A 9 -0.90 13.89 -5.37
N SER A 10 -1.60 13.03 -6.08
CA SER A 10 -3.02 12.82 -5.89
C SER A 10 -3.30 12.38 -4.46
N ALA A 11 -4.24 13.04 -3.78
CA ALA A 11 -4.78 12.57 -2.49
C ALA A 11 -5.56 11.23 -2.62
N ARG A 12 -5.60 10.66 -3.83
CA ARG A 12 -6.28 9.41 -4.16
C ARG A 12 -5.54 8.23 -3.53
N LEU A 13 -6.31 7.29 -3.02
CA LEU A 13 -5.78 6.01 -2.56
C LEU A 13 -5.42 5.10 -3.75
N TYR A 14 -4.61 4.09 -3.49
CA TYR A 14 -4.18 3.13 -4.51
C TYR A 14 -5.38 2.45 -5.18
N SER A 15 -6.37 2.03 -4.40
CA SER A 15 -7.63 1.44 -4.87
C SER A 15 -8.49 2.36 -5.73
N GLN A 16 -8.30 3.68 -5.60
CA GLN A 16 -9.05 4.70 -6.32
C GLN A 16 -8.34 5.16 -7.60
N THR A 17 -7.17 4.58 -7.88
CA THR A 17 -6.39 4.91 -9.08
C THR A 17 -6.82 4.02 -10.23
N GLU A 18 -7.24 4.64 -11.32
CA GLU A 18 -7.68 3.95 -12.52
C GLU A 18 -6.53 3.82 -13.53
N TYR A 19 -6.68 2.87 -14.45
CA TYR A 19 -5.82 2.77 -15.63
C TYR A 19 -6.23 3.85 -16.64
N ASP A 20 -5.26 4.43 -17.33
CA ASP A 20 -5.56 5.29 -18.47
C ASP A 20 -6.04 4.47 -19.69
N GLU A 21 -6.48 5.16 -20.74
CA GLU A 21 -6.96 4.56 -21.99
C GLU A 21 -5.93 3.65 -22.69
N ARG A 22 -4.64 3.78 -22.35
CA ARG A 22 -3.53 3.00 -22.90
C ARG A 22 -3.11 1.85 -21.97
N GLY A 23 -3.86 1.62 -20.90
CA GLY A 23 -3.57 0.59 -19.91
C GLY A 23 -2.38 0.93 -19.00
N ASN A 24 -1.96 2.19 -18.92
CA ASN A 24 -0.97 2.60 -17.93
C ASN A 24 -1.66 2.81 -16.57
N PHE A 25 -1.06 2.24 -15.54
CA PHE A 25 -1.37 2.58 -14.16
C PHE A 25 -0.19 3.32 -13.57
N HIS A 26 -0.45 4.50 -13.01
CA HIS A 26 0.55 5.29 -12.32
C HIS A 26 0.00 5.74 -10.97
N TYR A 27 0.63 5.22 -9.92
CA TYR A 27 0.35 5.62 -8.55
C TYR A 27 1.65 6.04 -7.87
N GLU A 28 1.64 7.24 -7.30
CA GLU A 28 2.70 7.74 -6.43
C GLU A 28 2.06 8.13 -5.09
N GLY A 29 2.43 7.38 -4.05
CA GLY A 29 1.94 7.63 -2.71
C GLY A 29 2.55 8.91 -2.13
N ASP A 30 1.74 9.68 -1.42
CA ASP A 30 2.10 10.96 -0.82
C ASP A 30 3.14 10.86 0.31
N LEU A 31 3.33 9.66 0.87
CA LEU A 31 4.31 9.37 1.93
C LEU A 31 5.57 8.67 1.39
N TYR A 32 5.66 8.45 0.08
CA TYR A 32 6.80 7.80 -0.56
C TYR A 32 8.10 8.59 -0.37
N ARG A 33 9.19 7.85 -0.14
CA ARG A 33 10.56 8.41 -0.10
C ARG A 33 11.48 7.53 -0.94
N ALA A 34 12.10 8.14 -1.96
CA ALA A 34 13.04 7.45 -2.82
C ALA A 34 14.24 6.90 -2.02
N GLY A 35 14.64 5.66 -2.31
CA GLY A 35 15.81 5.03 -1.69
C GLY A 35 15.66 4.66 -0.21
N GLU A 36 14.47 4.80 0.38
CA GLU A 36 14.28 4.53 1.81
C GLU A 36 14.60 3.07 2.16
N ALA A 37 15.45 2.87 3.18
CA ALA A 37 15.82 1.55 3.68
C ALA A 37 14.58 0.77 4.19
N LEU A 38 14.54 -0.54 3.94
CA LEU A 38 13.39 -1.38 4.27
C LEU A 38 12.99 -1.38 5.77
N PRO A 39 13.94 -1.38 6.74
CA PRO A 39 13.59 -1.23 8.15
C PRO A 39 12.94 0.13 8.47
N SER A 40 13.47 1.23 7.92
CA SER A 40 12.89 2.57 8.10
C SER A 40 11.47 2.66 7.54
N LEU A 41 11.27 2.12 6.33
CA LEU A 41 9.95 2.01 5.71
C LEU A 41 8.98 1.25 6.62
N ALA A 42 9.38 0.09 7.13
CA ALA A 42 8.55 -0.73 8.01
C ALA A 42 8.12 0.02 9.28
N SER A 43 9.06 0.66 9.98
CA SER A 43 8.76 1.42 11.20
C SER A 43 7.87 2.64 10.95
N ARG A 44 7.98 3.29 9.78
CA ARG A 44 7.08 4.39 9.42
C ARG A 44 5.67 3.90 9.09
N ILE A 45 5.55 2.79 8.36
CA ILE A 45 4.25 2.17 8.07
C ILE A 45 3.57 1.75 9.36
N GLU A 46 4.29 1.07 10.26
CA GLU A 46 3.76 0.64 11.55
C GLU A 46 3.21 1.82 12.36
N ARG A 47 4.01 2.89 12.51
CA ARG A 47 3.58 4.10 13.21
C ARG A 47 2.37 4.76 12.55
N HIS A 48 2.34 4.81 11.21
CA HIS A 48 1.23 5.39 10.47
C HIS A 48 -0.06 4.60 10.67
N LEU A 49 -0.02 3.27 10.60
CA LEU A 49 -1.20 2.44 10.84
C LEU A 49 -1.72 2.61 12.27
N ALA A 50 -0.82 2.65 13.27
CA ALA A 50 -1.20 2.88 14.66
C ALA A 50 -1.80 4.28 14.93
N GLN A 51 -1.45 5.27 14.11
CA GLN A 51 -2.03 6.62 14.19
C GLN A 51 -3.35 6.74 13.41
N HIS A 52 -3.49 5.98 12.32
CA HIS A 52 -4.65 6.06 11.43
C HIS A 52 -5.82 5.22 11.94
N PHE A 53 -5.54 4.01 12.44
CA PHE A 53 -6.56 3.09 12.97
C PHE A 53 -6.58 3.16 14.50
N THR A 54 -7.75 3.42 15.07
CA THR A 54 -7.95 3.38 16.52
C THR A 54 -8.43 1.99 16.94
N GLY A 55 -7.60 1.24 17.67
CA GLY A 55 -7.95 -0.08 18.22
C GLY A 55 -7.22 -1.25 17.57
N PRO A 56 -7.24 -1.42 16.24
CA PRO A 56 -6.56 -2.53 15.59
C PRO A 56 -5.06 -2.59 15.90
N ALA A 57 -4.58 -3.79 16.18
CA ALA A 57 -3.15 -4.07 16.36
C ALA A 57 -2.58 -4.69 15.09
N PHE A 58 -1.41 -4.21 14.66
CA PHE A 58 -0.74 -4.70 13.46
C PHE A 58 0.68 -5.19 13.78
N ALA A 59 1.11 -6.25 13.11
CA ALA A 59 2.52 -6.60 13.00
C ALA A 59 3.02 -6.34 11.58
N ILE A 60 4.11 -5.57 11.44
CA ILE A 60 4.76 -5.34 10.16
C ILE A 60 5.95 -6.26 10.00
N ARG A 61 5.93 -7.07 8.95
CA ARG A 61 7.05 -7.92 8.52
C ARG A 61 7.55 -7.47 7.16
N THR A 62 8.84 -7.67 6.92
CA THR A 62 9.44 -7.37 5.63
C THR A 62 10.20 -8.56 5.07
N LYS A 63 10.28 -8.65 3.75
CA LYS A 63 11.06 -9.65 3.03
C LYS A 63 11.83 -9.00 1.89
N LYS A 64 13.04 -9.48 1.62
CA LYS A 64 13.80 -9.18 0.40
C LYS A 64 13.95 -10.47 -0.41
N PHE A 65 13.95 -10.35 -1.73
CA PHE A 65 14.13 -11.46 -2.65
C PHE A 65 14.74 -10.97 -3.97
N ALA A 66 15.20 -11.89 -4.82
CA ALA A 66 15.69 -11.56 -6.16
C ALA A 66 14.54 -10.96 -6.97
N GLY A 67 14.57 -9.64 -7.18
CA GLY A 67 13.51 -8.89 -7.87
C GLY A 67 12.75 -7.90 -7.00
N GLY A 68 13.00 -7.82 -5.68
CA GLY A 68 12.46 -6.71 -4.90
C GLY A 68 12.37 -6.91 -3.40
N ARG A 69 11.42 -6.17 -2.82
CA ARG A 69 11.14 -6.11 -1.39
C ARG A 69 9.63 -6.15 -1.17
N LYS A 70 9.21 -6.78 -0.08
CA LYS A 70 7.81 -6.94 0.30
C LYS A 70 7.59 -6.42 1.72
N VAL A 71 6.47 -5.75 1.92
CA VAL A 71 5.91 -5.41 3.23
C VAL A 71 4.66 -6.26 3.43
N ILE A 72 4.57 -6.89 4.60
CA ILE A 72 3.44 -7.71 5.01
C ILE A 72 2.89 -7.09 6.29
N ALA A 73 1.64 -6.65 6.27
CA ALA A 73 0.91 -6.26 7.47
C ALA A 73 0.01 -7.42 7.91
N GLU A 74 0.16 -7.83 9.16
CA GLU A 74 -0.68 -8.85 9.79
C GLU A 74 -1.57 -8.16 10.82
N ILE A 75 -2.88 -8.26 10.64
CA ILE A 75 -3.87 -7.76 11.59
C ILE A 75 -3.93 -8.77 12.73
N LEU A 76 -3.48 -8.36 13.92
CA LEU A 76 -3.41 -9.22 15.09
C LEU A 76 -4.71 -9.18 15.91
N ASP A 77 -5.34 -8.01 15.94
CA ASP A 77 -6.57 -7.74 16.67
C ASP A 77 -7.29 -6.56 16.01
N SER A 78 -8.61 -6.48 16.17
CA SER A 78 -9.44 -5.38 15.70
C SER A 78 -10.76 -5.35 16.47
N PRO A 79 -11.23 -4.16 16.88
CA PRO A 79 -12.53 -4.02 17.52
C PRO A 79 -13.71 -4.16 16.54
N ALA A 80 -13.45 -4.11 15.23
CA ALA A 80 -14.47 -4.29 14.21
C ALA A 80 -14.86 -5.78 14.08
N ASP A 81 -16.13 -6.06 13.79
CA ASP A 81 -16.56 -7.41 13.45
C ASP A 81 -16.07 -7.78 12.05
N LEU A 82 -15.02 -8.62 11.98
CA LEU A 82 -14.46 -9.14 10.74
C LEU A 82 -14.85 -10.62 10.52
N THR A 83 -15.93 -11.11 11.12
CA THR A 83 -16.42 -12.48 10.87
C THR A 83 -16.91 -12.66 9.43
N GLY A 84 -17.52 -11.62 8.85
CA GLY A 84 -18.01 -11.60 7.48
C GLY A 84 -16.89 -11.40 6.46
N ARG A 85 -16.90 -12.19 5.37
CA ARG A 85 -15.87 -12.13 4.33
C ARG A 85 -15.77 -10.75 3.66
N ASP A 86 -16.90 -10.07 3.47
CA ASP A 86 -16.93 -8.74 2.86
C ASP A 86 -16.30 -7.69 3.77
N ALA A 87 -16.56 -7.77 5.09
CA ALA A 87 -15.92 -6.91 6.08
C ALA A 87 -14.40 -7.13 6.13
N GLN A 88 -13.95 -8.40 6.07
CA GLN A 88 -12.53 -8.73 5.95
C GLN A 88 -11.89 -8.10 4.72
N ASN A 89 -12.51 -8.29 3.54
CA ASN A 89 -11.98 -7.79 2.28
C ASN A 89 -11.91 -6.26 2.27
N ALA A 90 -12.95 -5.59 2.78
CA ALA A 90 -12.99 -4.14 2.87
C ALA A 90 -11.88 -3.59 3.77
N PHE A 91 -11.72 -4.17 4.98
CA PHE A 91 -10.69 -3.74 5.91
C PHE A 91 -9.27 -4.04 5.40
N ILE A 92 -9.07 -5.20 4.76
CA ILE A 92 -7.80 -5.54 4.09
C ILE A 92 -7.47 -4.52 2.98
N ALA A 93 -8.47 -4.10 2.20
CA ALA A 93 -8.28 -3.11 1.14
C ALA A 93 -7.94 -1.73 1.71
N GLU A 94 -8.62 -1.30 2.77
CA GLU A 94 -8.37 -0.04 3.47
C GLU A 94 -6.94 0.02 4.07
N VAL A 95 -6.53 -1.03 4.79
CA VAL A 95 -5.17 -1.14 5.34
C VAL A 95 -4.14 -1.14 4.21
N ARG A 96 -4.41 -1.86 3.11
CA ARG A 96 -3.53 -1.88 1.93
C ARG A 96 -3.37 -0.48 1.34
N ASP A 97 -4.45 0.29 1.23
CA ASP A 97 -4.40 1.66 0.73
C ASP A 97 -3.50 2.54 1.60
N GLN A 98 -3.62 2.45 2.92
CA GLN A 98 -2.76 3.21 3.84
C GLN A 98 -1.28 2.83 3.71
N ILE A 99 -0.99 1.54 3.52
CA ILE A 99 0.39 1.08 3.29
C ILE A 99 0.90 1.58 1.93
N LYS A 100 0.06 1.55 0.89
CA LYS A 100 0.46 1.93 -0.46
C LYS A 100 0.87 3.39 -0.58
N ARG A 101 0.36 4.29 0.28
CA ARG A 101 0.83 5.69 0.37
C ARG A 101 2.34 5.85 0.56
N PHE A 102 3.04 4.83 1.06
CA PHE A 102 4.50 4.85 1.22
C PHE A 102 5.28 4.39 -0.01
N GLY A 103 4.60 4.07 -1.11
CA GLY A 103 5.22 3.50 -2.28
C GLY A 103 4.70 4.10 -3.58
N PHE A 104 5.41 3.78 -4.65
CA PHE A 104 4.92 3.94 -6.01
C PHE A 104 4.64 2.59 -6.66
N THR A 105 3.76 2.62 -7.64
CA THR A 105 3.52 1.54 -8.61
C THR A 105 3.32 2.16 -9.98
N ARG A 106 4.05 1.64 -10.98
CA ARG A 106 3.86 1.94 -12.38
C ARG A 106 3.77 0.62 -13.14
N THR A 107 2.63 0.37 -13.78
CA THR A 107 2.42 -0.88 -14.54
C THR A 107 1.78 -0.57 -15.88
N ASN A 108 2.03 -1.45 -16.84
CA ASN A 108 1.26 -1.54 -18.08
C ASN A 108 1.15 -3.02 -18.47
N PRO A 109 0.03 -3.69 -18.12
CA PRO A 109 -0.15 -5.10 -18.43
C PRO A 109 -0.14 -5.42 -19.93
N LEU A 110 -0.54 -4.48 -20.78
CA LEU A 110 -0.54 -4.67 -22.25
C LEU A 110 0.89 -4.70 -22.83
N GLN A 111 1.88 -4.20 -22.07
CA GLN A 111 3.29 -4.18 -22.44
C GLN A 111 4.16 -5.06 -21.53
N ASP A 112 3.55 -5.91 -20.70
CA ASP A 112 4.24 -6.74 -19.71
C ASP A 112 5.19 -5.93 -18.80
N PHE A 113 4.81 -4.68 -18.48
CA PHE A 113 5.61 -3.79 -17.67
C PHE A 113 5.11 -3.75 -16.22
N TRP A 114 5.99 -4.04 -15.27
CA TRP A 114 5.70 -3.95 -13.85
C TRP A 114 6.85 -3.34 -13.07
N SER A 115 6.61 -2.19 -12.43
CA SER A 115 7.56 -1.55 -11.53
C SER A 115 6.86 -1.05 -10.27
N CYS A 116 7.40 -1.39 -9.12
CA CYS A 116 6.90 -0.87 -7.85
C CYS A 116 8.04 -0.77 -6.83
N SER A 117 7.90 0.16 -5.90
CA SER A 117 8.86 0.32 -4.79
C SER A 117 8.90 -0.89 -3.84
N PHE A 118 7.74 -1.51 -3.61
CA PHE A 118 7.60 -2.73 -2.82
C PHE A 118 6.26 -3.44 -3.10
N TYR A 119 6.26 -4.75 -2.89
CA TYR A 119 5.06 -5.57 -2.88
C TYR A 119 4.35 -5.44 -1.53
N CYS A 120 3.02 -5.34 -1.53
CA CYS A 120 2.23 -5.19 -0.31
C CYS A 120 1.32 -6.40 -0.14
N ASP A 121 1.23 -6.90 1.09
CA ASP A 121 0.34 -7.98 1.47
C ASP A 121 -0.26 -7.66 2.83
N VAL A 122 -1.56 -7.90 2.96
CA VAL A 122 -2.32 -7.62 4.18
C VAL A 122 -3.14 -8.86 4.46
N ARG A 123 -2.99 -9.39 5.67
CA ARG A 123 -3.65 -10.62 6.08
C ARG A 123 -4.16 -10.50 7.50
N ILE A 124 -5.25 -11.20 7.78
CA ILE A 124 -5.77 -11.37 9.13
C ILE A 124 -5.00 -12.52 9.77
N GLY A 125 -4.41 -12.28 10.94
CA GLY A 125 -3.69 -13.30 11.70
C GLY A 125 -4.63 -14.40 12.18
N GLN A 126 -4.11 -15.60 12.39
CA GLN A 126 -4.93 -16.77 12.79
C GLN A 126 -5.61 -16.64 14.17
N ALA A 127 -5.30 -15.59 14.95
CA ALA A 127 -5.93 -15.34 16.24
C ALA A 127 -7.30 -14.64 16.15
N TYR A 128 -7.77 -14.35 14.92
CA TYR A 128 -9.06 -13.74 14.64
C TYR A 128 -10.15 -14.77 14.37
#